data_AF-A0A936W2G1-F1
#
_entry.id   AF-A0A936W2G1-F1
#
_cell.length_a   1.000
_cell.length_b   1.000
_cell.length_c   1.000
_cell.angle_alpha   90.00
_cell.angle_beta   90.00
_cell.angle_gamma   90.00
#
_symmetry.space_group_name_H-M   'P 1'
#
loop_
_entity.id
_entity.type
_entity.pdbx_description
1 polymer ?
#
loop_
_entity_poly.entity_id
_entity_poly.type
_entity_poly.pdbx_seq_one_letter_code
_entity_poly.pdbx_strand_id
1 'polypeptide(L)'
;MLYITQLIYIREGQESIFHQFEDVAIPIISKYNGRLLLRVRPGKEAFVEAHIEEPYEIHLVEFDSPLDFENFMKDEERKQFLHLKEQSIKASVLIQGVKL
;
A
#
# COMPACT_ATOMS: atom_id res chain seq x y z
N MET A 1 7.44 17.07 -1.13
CA MET A 1 7.77 15.64 -0.92
C MET A 1 6.91 15.10 0.20
N LEU A 2 6.27 13.97 -0.03
CA LEU A 2 5.29 13.32 0.84
C LEU A 2 5.73 11.88 1.08
N TYR A 3 5.84 11.46 2.34
CA TYR A 3 6.08 10.05 2.70
C TYR A 3 4.81 9.42 3.21
N ILE A 4 4.44 8.27 2.66
CA ILE A 4 3.27 7.50 3.06
C ILE A 4 3.71 6.10 3.47
N THR A 5 3.42 5.72 4.71
CA THR A 5 3.48 4.33 5.15
C THR A 5 2.08 3.74 5.10
N GLN A 6 1.92 2.59 4.43
CA GLN A 6 0.67 1.83 4.45
C GLN A 6 0.89 0.52 5.20
N LEU A 7 0.05 0.26 6.20
CA LEU A 7 -0.08 -1.04 6.85
C LEU A 7 -1.32 -1.73 6.27
N ILE A 8 -1.12 -2.85 5.60
CA ILE A 8 -2.17 -3.53 4.84
C ILE A 8 -2.54 -4.82 5.56
N TYR A 9 -3.84 -5.00 5.79
CA TYR A 9 -4.44 -6.19 6.38
C TYR A 9 -5.36 -6.82 5.33
N ILE A 10 -5.15 -8.09 5.02
CA ILE A 10 -5.95 -8.80 4.02
C ILE A 10 -6.95 -9.73 4.71
N ARG A 11 -7.97 -10.15 3.96
CA ARG A 11 -8.87 -11.22 4.35
C ARG A 11 -8.18 -12.57 4.12
N GLU A 12 -8.37 -13.50 5.05
CA GLU A 12 -7.80 -14.84 4.98
C GLU A 12 -8.20 -15.54 3.67
N GLY A 13 -7.22 -16.14 2.98
CA GLY A 13 -7.44 -16.87 1.72
C GLY A 13 -7.60 -15.97 0.48
N GLN A 14 -7.46 -14.65 0.60
CA GLN A 14 -7.51 -13.70 -0.51
C GLN A 14 -6.12 -13.17 -0.93
N GLU A 15 -5.04 -13.83 -0.51
CA GLU A 15 -3.66 -13.43 -0.80
C GLU A 15 -3.41 -13.26 -2.30
N SER A 16 -3.88 -14.23 -3.11
CA SER A 16 -3.69 -14.21 -4.56
C SER A 16 -4.45 -13.05 -5.24
N ILE A 17 -5.66 -12.74 -4.77
CA ILE A 17 -6.46 -11.61 -5.26
C ILE A 17 -5.79 -10.28 -4.87
N PHE A 18 -5.24 -10.21 -3.66
CA PHE A 18 -4.46 -9.06 -3.22
C PHE A 18 -3.21 -8.86 -4.10
N HIS A 19 -2.47 -9.93 -4.40
CA HIS A 19 -1.28 -9.84 -5.27
C HIS A 19 -1.63 -9.35 -6.68
N GLN A 20 -2.74 -9.83 -7.26
CA GLN A 20 -3.23 -9.34 -8.55
C GLN A 20 -3.57 -7.84 -8.52
N PHE A 21 -4.16 -7.36 -7.43
CA PHE A 21 -4.39 -5.92 -7.26
C PHE A 21 -3.07 -5.15 -7.23
N GLU A 22 -2.07 -5.65 -6.51
CA GLU A 22 -0.75 -5.01 -6.40
C GLU A 22 0.01 -4.99 -7.74
N ASP A 23 -0.09 -6.04 -8.54
CA ASP A 23 0.54 -6.13 -9.86
C ASP A 23 0.10 -4.98 -10.79
N VAL A 24 -1.10 -4.43 -10.57
CA VAL A 24 -1.60 -3.25 -11.28
C VAL A 24 -1.31 -1.96 -10.52
N ALA A 25 -1.58 -1.92 -9.21
CA ALA A 25 -1.49 -0.69 -8.42
C ALA A 25 -0.06 -0.19 -8.23
N ILE A 26 0.92 -1.08 -8.06
CA ILE A 26 2.31 -0.71 -7.79
C ILE A 26 2.95 -0.01 -9.00
N PRO A 27 2.86 -0.51 -10.24
CA PRO A 27 3.41 0.20 -11.41
C PRO A 27 2.89 1.63 -11.56
N ILE A 28 1.60 1.85 -11.26
CA ILE A 28 0.94 3.16 -11.37
C ILE A 28 1.57 4.21 -10.46
N ILE A 29 2.19 3.83 -9.33
CA ILE A 29 2.90 4.76 -8.44
C ILE A 29 3.92 5.60 -9.22
N SER A 30 4.69 4.95 -10.09
CA SER A 30 5.73 5.61 -10.88
C SER A 30 5.19 6.58 -11.94
N LYS A 31 3.95 6.36 -12.43
CA LYS A 31 3.28 7.25 -13.39
C LYS A 31 3.01 8.64 -12.81
N TYR A 32 2.94 8.74 -11.49
CA TYR A 32 2.65 9.98 -10.77
C TYR A 32 3.85 10.40 -9.91
N ASN A 33 5.07 10.31 -10.44
CA ASN A 33 6.28 10.76 -9.72
C ASN A 33 6.45 10.13 -8.32
N GLY A 34 5.86 8.96 -8.11
CA GLY A 34 5.94 8.20 -6.88
C GLY A 34 7.05 7.16 -6.93
N ARG A 35 7.57 6.79 -5.76
CA ARG A 35 8.58 5.75 -5.60
C ARG A 35 8.17 4.82 -4.45
N LEU A 36 8.08 3.53 -4.74
CA LEU A 36 7.96 2.50 -3.71
C LEU A 36 9.35 2.29 -3.10
N LEU A 37 9.54 2.77 -1.87
CA LEU A 37 10.81 2.73 -1.15
C LEU A 37 11.01 1.44 -0.37
N LEU A 38 9.92 0.94 0.22
CA LEU A 38 9.92 -0.30 0.99
C LEU A 38 8.64 -1.07 0.68
N ARG A 39 8.80 -2.38 0.53
CA ARG A 39 7.71 -3.34 0.49
C ARG A 39 8.14 -4.57 1.25
N VAL A 40 7.45 -4.90 2.33
CA VAL A 40 7.80 -6.04 3.18
C VAL A 40 6.55 -6.80 3.60
N ARG A 41 6.60 -8.13 3.44
CA ARG A 41 5.67 -9.08 4.06
C ARG A 41 6.39 -9.67 5.27
N PRO A 42 6.23 -9.09 6.47
CA PRO A 42 6.97 -9.53 7.64
C PRO A 42 6.54 -10.96 8.02
N GLY A 43 7.53 -11.83 8.26
CA GLY A 43 7.28 -13.10 8.93
C GLY A 43 7.08 -12.88 10.44
N LYS A 44 6.58 -13.89 11.15
CA LYS A 44 6.32 -13.79 12.60
C LYS A 44 7.53 -13.35 13.42
N GLU A 45 8.73 -13.78 13.03
CA GLU A 45 9.98 -13.43 13.72
C GLU A 45 10.43 -11.98 13.49
N ALA A 46 9.78 -11.24 12.57
CA ALA A 46 10.09 -9.84 12.32
C ALA A 46 9.53 -8.90 13.41
N PHE A 47 8.58 -9.36 14.22
CA PHE A 47 7.94 -8.57 15.27
C PHE A 47 8.56 -8.88 16.63
N VAL A 48 9.21 -7.88 17.22
CA VAL A 48 9.73 -7.95 18.60
C VAL A 48 8.61 -7.72 19.62
N GLU A 49 7.69 -6.80 19.31
CA GLU A 49 6.51 -6.47 20.13
C GLU A 49 5.44 -5.80 19.24
N ALA A 50 4.17 -6.16 19.43
CA ALA A 50 3.04 -5.58 18.70
C ALA A 50 1.80 -5.45 19.60
N HIS A 51 1.18 -4.28 19.57
CA HIS A 51 -0.10 -3.97 20.24
C HIS A 51 -1.24 -3.70 19.25
N ILE A 52 -0.97 -3.99 17.98
CA ILE A 52 -1.92 -3.95 16.87
C ILE A 52 -1.92 -5.34 16.22
N GLU A 53 -2.91 -5.61 15.37
CA GLU A 53 -2.81 -6.73 14.45
C GLU A 53 -1.52 -6.59 13.63
N GLU A 54 -0.79 -7.69 13.40
CA GLU A 54 0.40 -7.66 12.56
C GLU A 54 -0.03 -7.46 11.10
N PRO A 55 0.48 -6.42 10.40
CA PRO A 55 0.11 -6.20 9.01
C PRO A 55 0.62 -7.34 8.14
N TYR A 56 -0.20 -7.74 7.17
CA TYR A 56 0.20 -8.69 6.15
C TYR A 56 1.32 -8.12 5.29
N GLU A 57 1.21 -6.84 4.94
CA GLU A 57 2.20 -6.15 4.13
C GLU A 57 2.35 -4.68 4.54
N ILE A 58 3.59 -4.18 4.48
CA ILE A 58 3.94 -2.80 4.78
C ILE A 58 4.57 -2.17 3.55
N HIS A 59 4.03 -1.02 3.12
CA HIS A 59 4.62 -0.20 2.07
C HIS A 59 5.14 1.11 2.66
N LEU A 60 6.33 1.55 2.27
CA LEU A 60 6.76 2.94 2.36
C LEU A 60 6.86 3.49 0.94
N VAL A 61 6.09 4.53 0.64
CA VAL A 61 6.05 5.19 -0.66
C VAL A 61 6.35 6.66 -0.47
N GLU A 62 7.07 7.27 -1.40
CA GLU A 62 7.20 8.71 -1.46
C GLU A 62 6.64 9.27 -2.77
N PHE A 63 6.13 10.49 -2.72
CA PHE A 63 5.69 11.27 -3.87
C PHE A 63 6.36 12.65 -3.83
N ASP A 64 6.65 13.22 -5.00
CA ASP A 64 7.29 14.54 -5.09
C ASP A 64 6.38 15.65 -4.55
N SER A 65 5.06 15.54 -4.75
CA SER A 65 4.06 16.46 -4.20
C SER A 65 2.80 15.74 -3.66
N PRO A 66 1.99 16.40 -2.82
CA PRO A 66 0.66 15.90 -2.45
C PRO A 66 -0.28 15.72 -3.64
N LEU A 67 -0.17 16.60 -4.66
CA LEU A 67 -0.99 16.53 -5.88
C LEU A 67 -0.71 15.25 -6.68
N ASP A 68 0.54 14.83 -6.74
CA ASP A 68 0.93 13.56 -7.37
C ASP A 68 0.25 12.37 -6.70
N PHE A 69 0.23 12.34 -5.35
CA PHE A 69 -0.46 11.31 -4.59
C PHE A 69 -1.99 11.34 -4.80
N GLU A 70 -2.59 12.53 -4.84
CA GLU A 70 -4.02 12.67 -5.15
C GLU A 70 -4.37 12.15 -6.54
N ASN A 71 -3.53 12.43 -7.54
CA ASN A 71 -3.72 11.95 -8.90
C ASN A 71 -3.55 10.44 -8.99
N PHE A 72 -2.55 9.87 -8.30
CA PHE A 72 -2.40 8.44 -8.13
C PHE A 72 -3.66 7.78 -7.54
N MET A 73 -4.27 8.39 -6.52
CA MET A 73 -5.50 7.87 -5.91
C MET A 73 -6.71 7.93 -6.85
N LYS A 74 -6.70 8.82 -7.84
CA LYS A 74 -7.76 9.04 -8.83
C LYS A 74 -7.54 8.32 -10.16
N ASP A 75 -6.40 7.64 -10.35
CA ASP A 75 -6.06 6.94 -11.59
C ASP A 75 -7.17 5.96 -12.04
N GLU A 76 -7.54 6.05 -13.32
CA GLU A 76 -8.66 5.30 -13.88
C GLU A 76 -8.34 3.81 -14.07
N GLU A 77 -7.10 3.45 -14.38
CA GLU A 77 -6.66 2.05 -14.46
C GLU A 77 -6.74 1.42 -13.08
N ARG A 78 -6.24 2.10 -12.05
CA ARG A 78 -6.36 1.67 -10.65
C ARG A 78 -7.81 1.50 -10.22
N LYS A 79 -8.72 2.38 -10.65
CA LYS A 79 -10.14 2.29 -10.31
C LYS A 79 -10.81 1.03 -10.88
N GLN A 80 -10.39 0.56 -12.05
CA GLN A 80 -10.93 -0.66 -12.64
C GLN A 80 -10.70 -1.89 -11.74
N PHE A 81 -9.62 -1.89 -10.96
CA PHE A 81 -9.25 -3.00 -10.06
C PHE A 81 -9.60 -2.75 -8.58
N LEU A 82 -10.38 -1.69 -8.28
CA LEU A 82 -10.87 -1.43 -6.91
C LEU A 82 -11.67 -2.60 -6.34
N HIS A 83 -12.38 -3.35 -7.18
CA HIS A 83 -13.13 -4.53 -6.75
C HIS A 83 -12.21 -5.61 -6.16
N LEU A 84 -11.00 -5.83 -6.71
CA LEU A 84 -10.01 -6.75 -6.14
C LEU A 84 -9.50 -6.26 -4.79
N LYS A 85 -9.30 -4.95 -4.65
CA LYS A 85 -8.95 -4.31 -3.39
C LYS A 85 -10.03 -4.54 -2.33
N GLU A 86 -11.30 -4.28 -2.66
CA GLU A 86 -12.45 -4.43 -1.76
C GLU A 86 -12.66 -5.88 -1.33
N GLN A 87 -12.42 -6.82 -2.26
CA GLN A 87 -12.52 -8.24 -2.01
C GLN A 87 -11.41 -8.76 -1.08
N SER A 88 -10.16 -8.29 -1.28
CA SER A 88 -9.00 -8.87 -0.61
C SER A 88 -8.55 -8.11 0.64
N ILE A 89 -8.75 -6.80 0.72
CA ILE A 89 -8.29 -5.98 1.85
C ILE A 89 -9.36 -5.97 2.95
N LYS A 90 -8.95 -6.35 4.16
CA LYS A 90 -9.74 -6.21 5.40
C LYS A 90 -9.70 -4.76 5.89
N ALA A 91 -8.50 -4.19 5.95
CA ALA A 91 -8.26 -2.82 6.37
C ALA A 91 -6.92 -2.30 5.82
N SER A 92 -6.79 -0.99 5.72
CA SER A 92 -5.51 -0.33 5.44
C SER A 92 -5.35 0.89 6.35
N VAL A 93 -4.22 1.00 7.04
CA VAL A 93 -3.85 2.20 7.80
C VAL A 93 -2.85 2.99 6.99
N LEU A 94 -3.17 4.26 6.73
CA LEU A 94 -2.32 5.17 5.97
C LEU A 94 -1.75 6.22 6.93
N ILE A 95 -0.42 6.28 7.02
CA ILE A 95 0.32 7.20 7.88
C ILE A 95 1.13 8.13 6.99
N GLN A 96 0.91 9.43 7.13
CA GLN A 96 1.71 10.45 6.47
C GLN A 96 2.88 10.86 7.37
N GLY A 97 4.10 10.76 6.83
CA GLY A 97 5.34 11.09 7.53
C GLY A 97 6.08 12.29 6.93
N VAL A 98 7.00 12.84 7.72
CA VAL A 98 8.00 13.82 7.28
C VAL A 98 9.39 13.25 7.57
N LYS A 99 10.33 13.51 6.68
CA LYS A 99 11.75 13.19 6.89
C LYS A 99 12.40 14.35 7.64
N LEU A 100 13.08 14.05 8.75
CA LEU A 100 13.81 15.02 9.59
C LEU A 100 15.25 15.21 9.09
#